data_AF-A0AAD1T4G5-F1
#
_entry.id   AF-A0AAD1T4G5-F1
#
_cell.length_a   1.000
_cell.length_b   1.000
_cell.length_c   1.000
_cell.angle_alpha   90.00
_cell.angle_beta   90.00
_cell.angle_gamma   90.00
#
_symmetry.space_group_name_H-M   'P 1'
#
loop_
_entity.id
_entity.type
_entity.pdbx_description
1 polymer ?
#
loop_
_entity_poly.entity_id
_entity_poly.type
_entity_poly.pdbx_seq_one_letter_code
_entity_poly.pdbx_strand_id
1 'polypeptide(L)'
;MDGFVNPSTGPHHEAAGTNMVASPTHSLSSEAGRPSLANISADIRALTAAMVTKEDLRALSENLHSAIRAEVTEMKADITTHSGRIQVVGSSSQALTAQVEAANLAIARQGNMLLAIRRQTEDLDNRGHRSNIRVRGLPEPDGEENVEATLLALFQEILGAEAPMTIEFDQSTQGQ
;
A
#
# COMPACT_ATOMS: atom_id res chain seq x y z
N MET A 1 8.85 -7.91 -4.01
CA MET A 1 8.37 -8.05 -5.40
C MET A 1 6.87 -8.20 -5.30
N ASP A 2 6.18 -7.07 -5.14
CA ASP A 2 4.74 -7.06 -4.91
C ASP A 2 4.01 -6.86 -6.23
N GLY A 3 3.15 -7.82 -6.53
CA GLY A 3 2.33 -7.86 -7.74
C GLY A 3 1.34 -6.71 -7.75
N PHE A 4 1.39 -5.92 -8.81
CA PHE A 4 0.33 -4.98 -9.18
C PHE A 4 -0.93 -5.77 -9.54
N VAL A 5 -1.90 -5.79 -8.64
CA VAL A 5 -3.27 -6.23 -8.92
C VAL A 5 -3.98 -5.10 -9.65
N ASN A 6 -4.49 -5.38 -10.84
CA ASN A 6 -5.21 -4.44 -11.69
C ASN A 6 -6.69 -4.88 -11.75
N PRO A 7 -7.62 -4.23 -11.02
CA PRO A 7 -9.05 -4.51 -11.16
C PRO A 7 -9.64 -3.60 -12.24
N SER A 8 -9.68 -4.07 -13.48
CA SER A 8 -10.47 -3.43 -14.55
C SER A 8 -11.88 -4.02 -14.57
N THR A 9 -12.76 -3.50 -13.72
CA THR A 9 -14.21 -3.68 -13.83
C THR A 9 -14.83 -2.41 -14.38
N GLY A 10 -15.13 -2.41 -15.67
CA GLY A 10 -15.99 -1.41 -16.31
C GLY A 10 -17.37 -2.03 -16.60
N PRO A 11 -18.49 -1.35 -16.28
CA PRO A 11 -19.82 -1.88 -16.48
C PRO A 11 -20.22 -1.80 -17.96
N HIS A 12 -20.71 -2.91 -18.51
CA HIS A 12 -21.44 -2.94 -19.77
C HIS A 12 -22.82 -2.30 -19.53
N HIS A 13 -23.01 -1.08 -20.00
CA HIS A 13 -24.33 -0.47 -20.10
C HIS A 13 -25.09 -1.07 -21.28
N GLU A 14 -26.05 -1.93 -20.96
CA GLU A 14 -27.26 -2.15 -21.73
C GLU A 14 -27.96 -0.80 -21.96
N ALA A 15 -28.25 -0.50 -23.22
CA ALA A 15 -29.29 0.43 -23.60
C ALA A 15 -30.03 -0.15 -24.81
N ALA A 16 -31.13 -0.84 -24.49
CA ALA A 16 -32.22 -1.11 -25.41
C ALA A 16 -32.81 0.23 -25.88
N GLY A 17 -32.97 0.38 -27.19
CA GLY A 17 -33.50 1.58 -27.82
C GLY A 17 -34.10 1.26 -29.18
N THR A 18 -35.21 0.54 -29.14
CA THR A 18 -36.16 0.32 -30.25
C THR A 18 -36.55 1.65 -30.87
N ASN A 19 -36.19 1.89 -32.14
CA ASN A 19 -36.73 3.02 -32.88
C ASN A 19 -37.43 2.51 -34.15
N MET A 20 -38.75 2.46 -34.04
CA MET A 20 -39.70 2.11 -35.11
C MET A 20 -39.76 3.27 -36.10
N VAL A 21 -38.99 3.20 -37.17
CA VAL A 21 -39.17 4.12 -38.31
C VAL A 21 -40.33 3.59 -39.15
N ALA A 22 -41.47 4.27 -39.04
CA ALA A 22 -42.62 4.07 -39.91
C ALA A 22 -42.24 4.37 -41.36
N SER A 23 -42.37 3.36 -42.23
CA SER A 23 -42.27 3.50 -43.67
C SER A 23 -43.34 4.47 -44.19
N PRO A 24 -42.96 5.55 -44.91
CA PRO A 24 -43.94 6.36 -45.62
C PRO A 24 -44.38 5.60 -46.87
N THR A 25 -45.65 5.19 -46.91
CA THR A 25 -46.34 4.75 -48.12
C THR A 25 -46.53 5.95 -49.05
N HIS A 26 -45.60 6.13 -50.00
CA HIS A 26 -45.82 7.05 -51.12
C HIS A 26 -46.64 6.36 -52.21
N SER A 27 -47.91 6.72 -52.25
CA SER A 27 -48.87 6.46 -53.33
C SER A 27 -48.33 7.01 -54.65
N LEU A 28 -48.00 6.12 -55.60
CA LEU A 28 -47.67 6.47 -56.97
C LEU A 28 -48.97 6.75 -57.74
N SER A 29 -49.42 7.99 -57.68
CA SER A 29 -50.45 8.50 -58.57
C SER A 29 -50.10 9.93 -58.96
N SER A 30 -49.38 10.10 -60.06
CA SER A 30 -49.52 11.31 -60.88
C SER A 30 -48.88 11.09 -62.25
N GLU A 31 -49.77 11.17 -63.23
CA GLU A 31 -49.61 11.55 -64.63
C GLU A 31 -48.24 12.06 -65.09
N ALA A 32 -47.88 11.60 -66.28
CA ALA A 32 -46.80 12.08 -67.12
C ALA A 32 -46.94 13.60 -67.43
N GLY A 33 -46.53 14.45 -66.50
CA GLY A 33 -46.23 15.86 -66.74
C GLY A 33 -44.76 15.99 -67.10
N ARG A 34 -44.47 16.25 -68.39
CA ARG A 34 -43.11 16.63 -68.80
C ARG A 34 -42.64 17.79 -67.90
N PRO A 35 -41.50 17.69 -67.21
CA PRO A 35 -41.05 18.76 -66.34
C PRO A 35 -40.85 20.01 -67.20
N SER A 36 -41.65 21.04 -66.91
CA SER A 36 -41.51 22.35 -67.53
C SER A 36 -40.08 22.84 -67.27
N LEU A 37 -39.39 23.32 -68.32
CA LEU A 37 -38.04 23.90 -68.20
C LEU A 37 -37.96 24.97 -67.11
N ALA A 38 -39.07 25.68 -66.85
CA ALA A 38 -39.17 26.65 -65.77
C ALA A 38 -39.02 26.00 -64.38
N ASN A 39 -39.64 24.84 -64.14
CA ASN A 39 -39.57 24.11 -62.87
C ASN A 39 -38.17 23.54 -62.64
N ILE A 40 -37.56 22.96 -63.68
CA ILE A 40 -36.16 22.48 -63.61
C ILE A 40 -35.20 23.64 -63.29
N SER A 41 -35.42 24.82 -63.89
CA SER A 41 -34.56 26.00 -63.63
C SER A 41 -34.71 26.57 -62.22
N ALA A 42 -35.89 26.41 -61.60
CA ALA A 42 -36.16 26.82 -60.24
C ALA A 42 -35.52 25.83 -59.25
N ASP A 43 -35.66 24.53 -59.52
CA ASP A 43 -35.06 23.47 -58.71
C ASP A 43 -33.53 23.51 -58.74
N ILE A 44 -32.93 23.74 -59.92
CA ILE A 44 -31.46 23.91 -60.02
C ILE A 44 -31.00 25.12 -59.21
N ARG A 45 -31.72 26.25 -59.25
CA ARG A 45 -31.39 27.46 -58.47
C ARG A 45 -31.55 27.24 -56.97
N ALA A 46 -32.62 26.55 -56.55
CA ALA A 46 -32.81 26.18 -55.15
C ALA A 46 -31.68 25.24 -54.68
N LEU A 47 -31.28 24.28 -55.51
CA LEU A 47 -30.17 23.36 -55.22
C LEU A 47 -28.85 24.12 -55.12
N THR A 48 -28.54 25.03 -56.06
CA THR A 48 -27.30 25.83 -56.03
C THR A 48 -27.27 26.81 -54.85
N ALA A 49 -28.42 27.37 -54.45
CA ALA A 49 -28.52 28.20 -53.26
C ALA A 49 -28.37 27.39 -51.96
N ALA A 50 -28.74 26.10 -51.97
CA ALA A 50 -28.57 25.17 -50.85
C ALA A 50 -27.18 24.51 -50.81
N MET A 51 -26.33 24.72 -51.83
CA MET A 51 -24.97 24.21 -51.82
C MET A 51 -24.12 25.00 -50.82
N VAL A 52 -23.31 24.26 -50.07
CA VAL A 52 -22.28 24.83 -49.20
C VAL A 52 -21.44 25.80 -50.01
N THR A 53 -21.40 27.05 -49.57
CA THR A 53 -20.63 28.08 -50.25
C THR A 53 -19.15 27.91 -49.92
N LYS A 54 -18.29 28.47 -50.77
CA LYS A 54 -16.85 28.55 -50.48
C LYS A 54 -16.57 29.25 -49.15
N GLU A 55 -17.43 30.19 -48.76
CA GLU A 55 -17.31 30.93 -47.52
C GLU A 55 -17.62 30.06 -46.30
N ASP A 56 -18.65 29.22 -46.39
CA ASP A 56 -18.97 28.26 -45.32
C ASP A 56 -17.83 27.28 -45.06
N LEU A 57 -17.17 26.80 -46.13
CA LEU A 57 -15.99 25.93 -46.01
C LEU A 57 -14.80 26.65 -45.37
N ARG A 58 -14.60 27.94 -45.67
CA ARG A 58 -13.55 28.75 -45.04
C ARG A 58 -13.84 28.96 -43.56
N ALA A 59 -15.06 29.37 -43.22
CA ALA A 59 -15.47 29.55 -41.84
C ALA A 59 -15.32 28.25 -41.03
N LEU A 60 -15.73 27.11 -41.60
CA LEU A 60 -15.52 25.80 -41.00
C LEU A 60 -14.03 25.50 -40.79
N SER A 61 -13.19 25.74 -41.80
CA SER A 61 -11.75 25.53 -41.71
C SER A 61 -11.10 26.42 -40.64
N GLU A 62 -11.52 27.67 -40.53
CA GLU A 62 -11.03 28.61 -39.52
C GLU A 62 -11.47 28.19 -38.12
N ASN A 63 -12.73 27.79 -37.96
CA ASN A 63 -13.26 27.26 -36.70
C ASN A 63 -12.50 26.00 -36.26
N LEU A 64 -12.25 25.06 -37.18
CA LEU A 64 -11.47 23.86 -36.90
C LEU A 64 -10.03 24.20 -36.51
N HIS A 65 -9.38 25.11 -37.23
CA HIS A 65 -8.03 25.56 -36.86
C HIS A 65 -8.00 26.23 -35.50
N SER A 66 -9.00 27.05 -35.18
CA SER A 66 -9.11 27.71 -33.87
C SER A 66 -9.32 26.69 -32.75
N ALA A 67 -10.25 25.75 -32.91
CA ALA A 67 -10.51 24.69 -31.95
C ALA A 67 -9.27 23.81 -31.71
N ILE A 68 -8.59 23.37 -32.78
CA ILE A 68 -7.36 22.58 -32.68
C ILE A 68 -6.27 23.37 -31.94
N ARG A 69 -6.12 24.67 -32.20
CA ARG A 69 -5.14 25.50 -31.49
C ARG A 69 -5.46 25.61 -30.00
N ALA A 70 -6.73 25.79 -29.65
CA ALA A 70 -7.18 25.85 -28.26
C ALA A 70 -6.89 24.53 -27.52
N GLU A 71 -7.27 23.40 -28.10
CA GLU A 71 -7.00 22.06 -27.54
C GLU A 71 -5.50 21.80 -27.39
N VAL A 72 -4.68 22.19 -28.38
CA VAL A 72 -3.22 22.05 -28.28
C VAL A 72 -2.64 22.92 -27.18
N THR A 73 -3.18 24.12 -26.95
CA THR A 73 -2.73 24.98 -25.85
C THR A 73 -3.12 24.43 -24.49
N GLU A 74 -4.31 23.85 -24.37
CA GLU A 74 -4.79 23.19 -23.16
C GLU A 74 -3.97 21.94 -22.84
N MET A 75 -3.77 21.05 -23.81
CA MET A 75 -2.91 19.87 -23.66
C MET A 75 -1.49 20.23 -23.22
N LYS A 76 -0.92 21.34 -23.72
CA LYS A 76 0.40 21.81 -23.29
C LYS A 76 0.40 22.26 -21.82
N ALA A 77 -0.67 22.91 -21.37
CA ALA A 77 -0.82 23.31 -19.97
C ALA A 77 -0.96 22.08 -19.05
N ASP A 78 -1.73 21.08 -19.48
CA ASP A 78 -1.89 19.82 -18.75
C ASP A 78 -0.59 19.03 -18.66
N ILE A 79 0.15 18.91 -19.77
CA ILE A 79 1.48 18.26 -19.79
C ILE A 79 2.43 18.94 -18.80
N THR A 80 2.45 20.28 -18.78
CA THR A 80 3.30 21.05 -17.86
C THR A 80 2.91 20.80 -16.40
N THR A 81 1.61 20.80 -16.13
CA THR A 81 1.05 20.54 -14.79
C THR A 81 1.37 19.13 -14.32
N HIS A 82 1.17 18.12 -15.17
CA HIS A 82 1.48 16.73 -14.86
C HIS A 82 2.98 16.50 -14.69
N SER A 83 3.82 17.12 -15.51
CA SER A 83 5.29 17.07 -15.35
C SER A 83 5.72 17.60 -13.99
N GLY A 84 5.16 18.75 -13.56
CA GLY A 84 5.41 19.31 -12.24
C GLY A 84 4.96 18.37 -11.10
N ARG A 85 3.77 17.78 -11.22
CA ARG A 85 3.28 16.78 -10.24
C ARG A 85 4.18 15.55 -10.16
N ILE A 86 4.64 15.03 -11.29
CA ILE A 86 5.56 13.89 -11.35
C ILE A 86 6.89 14.22 -10.66
N GLN A 87 7.43 15.43 -10.88
CA GLN A 87 8.67 15.85 -10.22
C GLN A 87 8.50 15.93 -8.70
N VAL A 88 7.40 16.50 -8.21
CA VAL A 88 7.10 16.58 -6.77
C VAL A 88 6.99 15.16 -6.18
N VAL A 89 6.21 14.29 -6.82
CA VAL A 89 6.07 12.89 -6.36
C VAL A 89 7.41 12.16 -6.37
N GLY A 90 8.23 12.33 -7.41
CA GLY A 90 9.57 11.73 -7.49
C GLY A 90 10.48 12.18 -6.36
N SER A 91 10.53 13.49 -6.07
CA SER A 91 11.33 14.04 -4.98
C SER A 91 10.85 13.57 -3.60
N SER A 92 9.53 13.51 -3.39
CA SER A 92 8.92 13.01 -2.15
C SER A 92 9.22 11.52 -1.95
N SER A 93 9.10 10.72 -3.01
CA SER A 93 9.44 9.30 -2.97
C SER A 93 10.91 9.08 -2.61
N GLN A 94 11.83 9.85 -3.20
CA GLN A 94 13.26 9.76 -2.89
C GLN A 94 13.55 10.11 -1.43
N ALA A 95 12.92 11.17 -0.90
CA ALA A 95 13.06 11.56 0.50
C ALA A 95 12.52 10.48 1.44
N LEU A 96 11.38 9.87 1.12
CA LEU A 96 10.79 8.80 1.91
C LEU A 96 11.69 7.56 1.92
N THR A 97 12.25 7.17 0.77
CA THR A 97 13.20 6.04 0.69
C THR A 97 14.40 6.27 1.61
N ALA A 98 15.00 7.47 1.58
CA ALA A 98 16.12 7.80 2.45
C ALA A 98 15.75 7.75 3.95
N GLN A 99 14.54 8.18 4.31
CA GLN A 99 14.05 8.08 5.70
C GLN A 99 13.86 6.64 6.15
N VAL A 100 13.31 5.78 5.28
CA VAL A 100 13.13 4.35 5.57
C VAL A 100 14.48 3.65 5.77
N GLU A 101 15.46 3.94 4.92
CA GLU A 101 16.81 3.41 5.06
C GLU A 101 17.46 3.84 6.39
N ALA A 102 17.35 5.13 6.73
CA ALA A 102 17.86 5.66 8.00
C ALA A 102 17.19 4.99 9.22
N ALA A 103 15.86 4.80 9.17
CA ALA A 103 15.10 4.12 10.22
C ALA A 103 15.52 2.65 10.36
N ASN A 104 15.69 1.92 9.27
CA ASN A 104 16.17 0.53 9.29
C ASN A 104 17.56 0.40 9.93
N LEU A 105 18.47 1.32 9.61
CA LEU A 105 19.79 1.37 10.25
C LEU A 105 19.71 1.70 11.76
N ALA A 106 18.74 2.51 12.18
CA ALA A 106 18.52 2.81 13.60
C ALA A 106 17.97 1.57 14.33
N ILE A 107 16.99 0.88 13.74
CA ILE A 107 16.42 -0.36 14.28
C ILE A 107 17.50 -1.43 14.45
N ALA A 108 18.35 -1.63 13.43
CA ALA A 108 19.45 -2.58 13.51
C ALA A 108 20.43 -2.25 14.65
N ARG A 109 20.77 -0.96 14.83
CA ARG A 109 21.61 -0.51 15.94
C ARG A 109 20.97 -0.76 17.31
N GLN A 110 19.68 -0.46 17.45
CA GLN A 110 18.94 -0.71 18.69
C GLN A 110 18.85 -2.21 19.00
N GLY A 111 18.64 -3.06 17.99
CA GLY A 111 18.64 -4.51 18.15
C GLY A 111 19.97 -5.04 18.68
N ASN A 112 21.10 -4.54 18.16
CA ASN A 112 22.43 -4.90 18.65
C ASN A 112 22.67 -4.43 20.10
N MET A 113 22.21 -3.23 20.45
CA MET A 113 22.31 -2.71 21.81
C MET A 113 21.49 -3.55 22.80
N LEU A 114 20.27 -3.93 22.44
CA LEU A 114 19.41 -4.80 23.27
C LEU A 114 20.07 -6.15 23.49
N LEU A 115 20.64 -6.76 22.44
CA LEU A 115 21.37 -8.03 22.57
C LEU A 115 22.57 -7.91 23.51
N ALA A 116 23.32 -6.81 23.42
CA ALA A 116 24.46 -6.56 24.31
C ALA A 116 24.02 -6.43 25.78
N ILE A 117 22.98 -5.65 26.04
CA ILE A 117 22.41 -5.50 27.39
C ILE A 117 21.94 -6.85 27.93
N ARG A 118 21.20 -7.62 27.13
CA ARG A 118 20.72 -8.95 27.53
C ARG A 118 21.86 -9.88 27.94
N ARG A 119 22.95 -9.91 27.16
CA ARG A 119 24.14 -10.72 27.49
C ARG A 119 24.79 -10.26 28.78
N GLN A 120 24.86 -8.95 29.01
CA GLN A 120 25.41 -8.40 30.25
C GLN A 120 24.54 -8.75 31.47
N THR A 121 23.22 -8.64 31.35
CA THR A 121 22.29 -9.06 32.41
C THR A 121 22.43 -10.54 32.71
N GLU A 122 22.49 -11.39 31.68
CA GLU A 122 22.69 -12.83 31.85
C GLU A 122 24.02 -13.17 32.52
N ASP A 123 25.13 -12.47 32.16
CA ASP A 123 26.42 -12.67 32.83
C ASP A 123 26.37 -12.22 34.30
N LEU A 124 25.72 -11.10 34.60
CA LEU A 124 25.55 -10.61 35.98
C LEU A 124 24.70 -11.59 36.81
N ASP A 125 23.57 -12.06 36.28
CA ASP A 125 22.72 -13.06 36.93
C ASP A 125 23.51 -14.35 37.16
N ASN A 126 24.23 -14.83 36.15
CA ASN A 126 25.06 -16.02 36.28
C ASN A 126 26.13 -15.83 37.36
N ARG A 127 26.81 -14.68 37.41
CA ARG A 127 27.80 -14.38 38.46
C ARG A 127 27.16 -14.32 39.85
N GLY A 128 25.97 -13.74 39.98
CA GLY A 128 25.22 -13.71 41.24
C GLY A 128 24.79 -15.10 41.72
N HIS A 129 24.49 -16.02 40.80
CA HIS A 129 24.08 -17.39 41.14
C HIS A 129 25.23 -18.40 41.21
N ARG A 130 26.47 -18.05 40.85
CA ARG A 130 27.61 -18.99 40.82
C ARG A 130 27.89 -19.65 42.17
N SER A 131 27.61 -18.95 43.26
CA SER A 131 27.76 -19.43 44.63
C SER A 131 26.50 -20.11 45.19
N ASN A 132 25.39 -20.13 44.44
CA ASN A 132 24.11 -20.62 44.94
C ASN A 132 23.93 -22.09 44.58
N ILE A 133 23.88 -22.95 45.59
CA ILE A 133 23.58 -24.38 45.42
C ILE A 133 22.08 -24.58 45.58
N ARG A 134 21.44 -25.23 44.59
CA ARG A 134 20.02 -25.62 44.66
C ARG A 134 19.92 -27.09 45.01
N VAL A 135 19.49 -27.40 46.23
CA VAL A 135 19.22 -28.78 46.68
C VAL A 135 17.75 -29.10 46.38
N ARG A 136 17.48 -30.22 45.69
CA ARG A 136 16.12 -30.68 45.34
C ARG A 136 15.84 -32.01 46.02
N GLY A 137 14.57 -32.28 46.33
CA GLY A 137 14.14 -33.56 46.91
C GLY A 137 14.38 -33.68 48.42
N LEU A 138 14.65 -32.56 49.10
CA LEU A 138 14.57 -32.51 50.56
C LEU A 138 13.10 -32.64 50.96
N PRO A 139 12.74 -33.53 51.91
CA PRO A 139 11.41 -33.57 52.47
C PRO A 139 11.09 -32.22 53.13
N GLU A 140 9.83 -31.77 53.01
CA GLU A 140 9.38 -30.57 53.72
C GLU A 140 9.47 -30.84 55.23
N PRO A 141 10.14 -29.98 56.01
CA PRO A 141 10.23 -30.18 57.46
C PRO A 141 8.85 -29.98 58.07
N ASP A 142 8.39 -30.96 58.86
CA ASP A 142 7.08 -30.91 59.55
C ASP A 142 7.04 -29.93 60.75
N GLY A 143 7.95 -28.93 60.81
CA GLY A 143 8.08 -27.96 61.91
C GLY A 143 9.21 -26.91 61.73
N GLU A 144 9.61 -26.23 62.80
CA GLU A 144 10.77 -25.29 62.85
C GLU A 144 12.12 -26.05 62.84
N GLU A 145 12.24 -27.05 61.97
CA GLU A 145 13.47 -27.82 61.86
C GLU A 145 14.56 -26.98 61.20
N ASN A 146 15.75 -26.96 61.80
CA ASN A 146 16.83 -26.10 61.35
C ASN A 146 17.42 -26.64 60.04
N VAL A 147 16.96 -26.08 58.91
CA VAL A 147 17.41 -26.43 57.55
C VAL A 147 18.95 -26.43 57.45
N GLU A 148 19.62 -25.55 58.19
CA GLU A 148 21.08 -25.47 58.26
C GLU A 148 21.70 -26.75 58.81
N ALA A 149 21.10 -27.36 59.84
CA ALA A 149 21.58 -28.61 60.44
C ALA A 149 21.42 -29.80 59.47
N THR A 150 20.29 -29.87 58.77
CA THR A 150 20.05 -30.90 57.73
C THR A 150 21.02 -30.75 56.57
N LEU A 151 21.29 -29.52 56.12
CA LEU A 151 22.29 -29.24 55.09
C LEU A 151 23.70 -29.62 55.53
N LEU A 152 24.10 -29.27 56.76
CA LEU A 152 25.41 -29.65 57.31
C LEU A 152 25.58 -31.17 57.40
N ALA A 153 24.56 -31.89 57.88
CA ALA A 153 24.57 -33.36 57.93
C ALA A 153 24.73 -33.96 56.53
N LEU A 154 23.99 -33.45 55.55
CA LEU A 154 24.07 -33.91 54.16
C LEU A 154 25.44 -33.61 53.52
N PHE A 155 26.02 -32.43 53.79
CA PHE A 155 27.38 -32.11 53.33
C PHE A 155 28.44 -33.00 53.97
N GLN A 156 28.34 -33.29 55.26
CA GLN A 156 29.26 -34.20 55.96
C GLN A 156 29.18 -35.62 55.39
N GLU A 157 27.96 -36.11 55.12
CA GLU A 157 27.72 -37.42 54.51
C GLU A 157 28.34 -37.51 53.11
N ILE A 158 28.11 -36.51 52.24
CA ILE A 158 28.62 -36.51 50.86
C ILE A 158 30.14 -36.35 50.80
N LEU A 159 30.71 -35.47 51.63
CA LEU A 159 32.14 -35.16 51.59
C LEU A 159 33.00 -36.16 52.38
N GLY A 160 32.39 -37.05 53.17
CA GLY A 160 33.09 -38.06 53.95
C GLY A 160 34.07 -37.50 54.98
N ALA A 161 33.81 -36.29 55.49
CA ALA A 161 34.70 -35.59 56.41
C ALA A 161 34.27 -35.81 57.88
N GLU A 162 35.22 -36.22 58.74
CA GLU A 162 34.96 -36.57 60.15
C GLU A 162 35.03 -35.38 61.15
N ALA A 163 35.22 -34.14 60.70
CA ALA A 163 35.41 -32.98 61.60
C ALA A 163 34.64 -31.72 61.14
N PRO A 164 34.25 -30.81 62.06
CA PRO A 164 33.22 -29.81 61.78
C PRO A 164 33.75 -28.75 60.83
N MET A 165 33.31 -28.83 59.57
CA MET A 165 33.50 -27.76 58.60
C MET A 165 32.47 -26.67 58.90
N THR A 166 32.93 -25.51 59.35
CA THR A 166 32.06 -24.33 59.52
C THR A 166 31.77 -23.77 58.13
N ILE A 167 30.55 -24.01 57.63
CA ILE A 167 30.08 -23.45 56.37
C ILE A 167 29.28 -22.19 56.72
N GLU A 168 29.76 -21.03 56.28
CA GLU A 168 29.04 -19.77 56.46
C GLU A 168 27.96 -19.64 55.37
N PHE A 169 26.69 -19.59 55.77
CA PHE A 169 25.57 -19.36 54.87
C PHE A 169 25.16 -17.88 54.92
N ASP A 170 25.38 -17.15 53.82
CA ASP A 170 25.19 -15.69 53.78
C ASP A 170 23.70 -15.29 53.75
N GLN A 171 22.85 -16.05 53.04
CA GLN A 171 21.38 -15.95 53.11
C GLN A 171 20.71 -17.28 52.74
N SER A 172 20.18 -18.01 53.72
CA SER A 172 19.23 -19.11 53.50
C SER A 172 17.81 -18.53 53.47
N THR A 173 17.42 -17.86 52.39
CA THR A 173 16.05 -17.35 52.27
C THR A 173 15.06 -18.52 52.16
N GLN A 174 14.26 -18.70 53.22
CA GLN A 174 13.00 -19.42 53.18
C GLN A 174 12.16 -18.90 52.02
N GLY A 175 11.71 -19.80 51.15
CA GLY A 175 10.77 -19.48 50.09
C GLY A 175 9.46 -18.95 50.69
N GLN A 176 9.00 -17.82 50.16
CA GLN A 176 7.57 -17.52 50.04
C GLN A 176 7.14 -17.82 48.61
#